data_AF-A0A920QR08-F1
#
_entry.id   AF-A0A920QR08-F1
#
_cell.length_a   1.000
_cell.length_b   1.000
_cell.length_c   1.000
_cell.angle_alpha   90.00
_cell.angle_beta   90.00
_cell.angle_gamma   90.00
#
_symmetry.space_group_name_H-M   'P 1'
#
loop_
_entity.id
_entity.type
_entity.pdbx_description
1 polymer ?
#
loop_
_entity_poly.entity_id
_entity_poly.type
_entity_poly.pdbx_seq_one_letter_code
_entity_poly.pdbx_strand_id
1 'polypeptide(L)'
;MAHRLKVTLEQIGEDDQGNAGIEQVASRAPWAAAAAVPSFRISNSANGIGDELEFLAHTTAGETLSQKVHVPPGPSRVVELPREWTGQILERLAIRGDAAEFDNQFHFAQNRQQTVRIVYIGEDKSNDAEGSLFYLASAFQQLSTIDFQVEAVSGKSPGPLPEADLYVIGDAVDDPLAQTLGQAVEGGATALMVVQSTDQAANLGQWLGADGVVIRDIASSDYALLESLKLDDPVLSVFRDARFSDFTNLHFWKHRELQNLPDEGIDVLARFDSGAPAWLAARRGTAVCW
;
A
#
# COMPACT_ATOMS: atom_id res chain seq x y z
N MET A 1 -12.05 -28.89 37.58
CA MET A 1 -13.28 -28.32 38.17
C MET A 1 -13.77 -27.23 37.24
N ALA A 2 -15.01 -27.30 36.75
CA ALA A 2 -15.55 -26.32 35.81
C ALA A 2 -16.17 -25.14 36.58
N HIS A 3 -15.64 -23.94 36.42
CA HIS A 3 -16.22 -22.73 37.02
C HIS A 3 -17.51 -22.38 36.26
N ARG A 4 -18.64 -22.50 36.96
CA ARG A 4 -19.97 -22.16 36.44
C ARG A 4 -20.14 -20.64 36.56
N LEU A 5 -20.01 -19.92 35.45
CA LEU A 5 -20.36 -18.49 35.36
C LEU A 5 -21.86 -18.33 35.66
N LYS A 6 -22.18 -17.48 36.63
CA LYS A 6 -23.56 -17.14 36.99
C LYS A 6 -23.83 -15.74 36.46
N VAL A 7 -24.60 -15.65 35.38
CA VAL A 7 -25.07 -14.38 34.83
C VAL A 7 -26.34 -14.00 35.57
N THR A 8 -26.36 -12.80 36.14
CA THR A 8 -27.54 -12.19 36.74
C THR A 8 -27.93 -11.03 35.85
N LEU A 9 -29.11 -11.10 35.26
CA LEU A 9 -29.67 -9.99 34.48
C LEU A 9 -30.42 -9.10 35.47
N GLU A 10 -29.86 -7.95 35.78
CA GLU A 10 -30.58 -6.90 36.51
C GLU A 10 -31.18 -5.94 35.49
N GLN A 11 -32.51 -5.84 35.49
CA GLN A 11 -33.21 -4.82 34.72
C GLN A 11 -32.97 -3.50 35.45
N ILE A 12 -32.11 -2.66 34.87
CA ILE A 12 -32.05 -1.25 35.25
C ILE A 12 -33.45 -0.69 34.93
N GLY A 13 -34.08 -0.04 35.90
CA GLY A 13 -35.44 0.49 35.73
C GLY A 13 -35.56 1.30 34.43
N GLU A 14 -36.74 1.27 33.81
CA GLU A 14 -37.05 2.21 32.72
C GLU A 14 -36.92 3.61 33.29
N ASP A 15 -35.79 4.28 33.04
CA ASP A 15 -35.81 5.73 33.05
C ASP A 15 -36.84 6.08 31.97
N ASP A 16 -37.92 6.77 32.34
CA ASP A 16 -39.08 7.10 31.48
C ASP A 16 -38.71 7.98 30.27
N GLN A 17 -37.42 8.18 30.05
CA GLN A 17 -36.85 9.06 29.06
C GLN A 17 -36.41 8.21 27.86
N GLY A 18 -37.18 8.29 26.77
CA GLY A 18 -36.98 7.46 25.59
C GLY A 18 -35.56 7.53 25.00
N ASN A 19 -35.14 6.41 24.41
CA ASN A 19 -33.86 6.20 23.73
C ASN A 19 -34.03 6.15 22.20
N ALA A 20 -33.08 6.69 21.47
CA ALA A 20 -32.88 6.44 20.05
C ALA A 20 -31.48 5.89 19.78
N GLY A 21 -31.26 5.22 18.66
CA GLY A 21 -29.94 4.67 18.34
C GLY A 21 -29.69 4.63 16.84
N ILE A 22 -28.41 4.66 16.43
CA ILE A 22 -27.99 4.59 15.03
C ILE A 22 -27.04 3.41 14.76
N GLU A 23 -27.32 2.66 13.69
CA GLU A 23 -26.46 1.56 13.22
C GLU A 23 -26.33 1.56 11.68
N GLN A 24 -25.19 1.11 11.15
CA GLN A 24 -25.01 0.95 9.71
C GLN A 24 -25.71 -0.34 9.23
N VAL A 25 -26.51 -0.23 8.17
CA VAL A 25 -27.14 -1.39 7.54
C VAL A 25 -26.16 -2.01 6.55
N ALA A 26 -25.89 -3.31 6.70
CA ALA A 26 -25.08 -4.05 5.75
C ALA A 26 -25.71 -4.03 4.35
N SER A 27 -24.95 -3.58 3.34
CA SER A 27 -25.39 -3.60 1.95
C SER A 27 -25.74 -5.03 1.51
N ARG A 28 -26.99 -5.25 1.11
CA ARG A 28 -27.51 -6.56 0.66
C ARG A 28 -27.00 -6.99 -0.73
N ALA A 29 -26.24 -6.15 -1.42
CA ALA A 29 -25.70 -6.41 -2.76
C ALA A 29 -24.17 -6.18 -2.79
N PRO A 30 -23.35 -7.16 -2.38
CA PRO A 30 -21.89 -7.05 -2.44
C PRO A 30 -21.32 -6.97 -3.88
N TRP A 31 -22.15 -7.07 -4.92
CA TRP A 31 -21.74 -7.13 -6.33
C TRP A 31 -22.33 -6.02 -7.21
N ALA A 32 -23.01 -5.01 -6.63
CA ALA A 32 -23.47 -3.86 -7.40
C ALA A 32 -22.28 -2.94 -7.72
N ALA A 33 -21.93 -2.83 -9.01
CA ALA A 33 -20.83 -2.02 -9.53
C ALA A 33 -21.03 -0.49 -9.45
N ALA A 34 -22.02 -0.02 -8.68
CA ALA A 34 -22.21 1.36 -8.34
C ALA A 34 -22.07 1.48 -6.83
N ALA A 35 -21.25 2.44 -6.36
CA ALA A 35 -21.10 2.74 -4.94
C ALA A 35 -22.49 2.95 -4.33
N ALA A 36 -22.99 1.93 -3.62
CA ALA A 36 -24.30 2.00 -2.98
C ALA A 36 -24.26 3.12 -1.93
N VAL A 37 -25.25 4.00 -1.95
CA VAL A 37 -25.36 5.06 -0.94
C VAL A 37 -25.43 4.40 0.43
N PRO A 38 -24.55 4.76 1.39
CA PRO A 38 -24.58 4.18 2.73
C PRO A 38 -25.97 4.38 3.36
N SER A 39 -26.49 3.33 3.97
CA SER A 39 -27.80 3.33 4.64
C SER A 39 -27.63 3.05 6.12
N PHE A 40 -28.38 3.78 6.95
CA PHE A 40 -28.32 3.71 8.40
C PHE A 40 -29.70 3.40 8.96
N ARG A 41 -29.79 2.47 9.92
CA ARG A 41 -31.02 2.25 10.67
C ARG A 41 -30.98 3.16 11.88
N ILE A 42 -32.06 3.90 12.07
CA ILE A 42 -32.33 4.69 13.26
C ILE A 42 -33.48 3.99 13.99
N SER A 43 -33.24 3.57 15.23
CA SER A 43 -34.28 3.05 16.14
C SER A 43 -34.76 4.14 17.07
N ASN A 44 -36.06 4.13 17.38
CA ASN A 44 -36.66 4.95 18.43
C ASN A 44 -37.49 4.04 19.33
N SER A 45 -37.19 4.06 20.62
CA SER A 45 -37.89 3.26 21.63
C SER A 45 -39.38 3.60 21.72
N ALA A 46 -40.18 2.68 22.26
CA ALA A 46 -41.64 2.87 22.36
C ALA A 46 -42.04 4.03 23.30
N ASN A 47 -41.18 4.35 24.27
CA ASN A 47 -41.28 5.51 25.16
C ASN A 47 -40.54 6.75 24.63
N GLY A 48 -40.27 6.81 23.32
CA GLY A 48 -39.67 7.96 22.64
C GLY A 48 -40.45 9.26 22.86
N ILE A 49 -39.72 10.37 23.04
CA ILE A 49 -40.27 11.68 23.41
C ILE A 49 -40.91 12.40 22.21
N GLY A 50 -40.53 12.04 20.99
CA GLY A 50 -41.04 12.62 19.76
C GLY A 50 -40.88 11.68 18.57
N ASP A 51 -41.45 12.08 17.43
CA ASP A 51 -41.40 11.39 16.15
C ASP A 51 -40.42 12.03 15.15
N GLU A 52 -39.83 13.17 15.50
CA GLU A 52 -38.76 13.84 14.74
C GLU A 52 -37.43 13.74 15.50
N LEU A 53 -36.39 13.27 14.81
CA LEU A 53 -35.00 13.31 15.26
C LEU A 53 -34.18 14.16 14.28
N GLU A 54 -33.11 14.77 14.76
CA GLU A 54 -32.12 15.46 13.93
C GLU A 54 -31.01 14.48 13.58
N PHE A 55 -30.82 14.19 12.30
CA PHE A 55 -29.72 13.41 11.77
C PHE A 55 -28.58 14.36 11.37
N LEU A 56 -27.41 14.13 11.95
CA LEU A 56 -26.25 15.00 11.89
C LEU A 56 -25.09 14.27 11.21
N ALA A 57 -24.35 14.99 10.37
CA ALA A 57 -23.07 14.53 9.85
C ALA A 57 -21.99 15.57 10.18
N HIS A 58 -20.91 15.11 10.80
CA HIS A 58 -19.73 15.90 11.08
C HIS A 58 -18.68 15.59 10.02
N THR A 59 -18.15 16.62 9.38
CA THR A 59 -17.10 16.51 8.37
C THR A 59 -15.73 16.67 9.01
N THR A 60 -14.71 16.09 8.40
CA THR A 60 -13.30 16.30 8.80
C THR A 60 -12.84 17.76 8.68
N ALA A 61 -13.57 18.60 7.92
CA ALA A 61 -13.34 20.04 7.83
C ALA A 61 -13.94 20.83 9.02
N GLY A 62 -14.61 20.15 9.97
CA GLY A 62 -15.26 20.75 11.13
C GLY A 62 -16.65 21.31 10.84
N GLU A 63 -17.23 21.02 9.68
CA GLU A 63 -18.60 21.40 9.35
C GLU A 63 -19.60 20.40 9.94
N THR A 64 -20.78 20.89 10.31
CA THR A 64 -21.89 20.03 10.75
C THR A 64 -23.07 20.22 9.79
N LEU A 65 -23.45 19.13 9.15
CA LEU A 65 -24.61 19.04 8.27
C LEU A 65 -25.76 18.41 9.06
N SER A 66 -26.99 18.87 8.82
CA SER A 66 -28.18 18.46 9.57
C SER A 66 -29.37 18.22 8.64
N GLN A 67 -30.15 17.18 8.92
CA GLN A 67 -31.44 16.92 8.31
C GLN A 67 -32.40 16.36 9.37
N LYS A 68 -33.66 16.81 9.35
CA LYS A 68 -34.71 16.20 10.16
C LYS A 68 -35.16 14.87 9.55
N VAL A 69 -35.28 13.84 10.39
CA VAL A 69 -35.79 12.52 10.03
C VAL A 69 -36.96 12.14 10.91
N HIS A 70 -37.98 11.53 10.30
CA HIS A 70 -39.19 11.13 11.01
C HIS A 70 -39.13 9.65 11.40
N VAL A 71 -38.93 9.38 12.69
CA VAL A 71 -38.81 8.04 13.27
C VAL A 71 -39.76 7.96 14.46
N PRO A 72 -41.01 7.50 14.25
CA PRO A 72 -41.98 7.39 15.34
C PRO A 72 -41.49 6.49 16.48
N PRO A 73 -41.98 6.67 17.72
CA PRO A 73 -41.69 5.77 18.84
C PRO A 73 -42.11 4.33 18.58
N GLY A 74 -41.20 3.37 18.74
CA GLY A 74 -41.40 1.94 18.53
C GLY A 74 -40.73 1.37 17.26
N PRO A 75 -41.05 1.83 16.04
CA PRO A 75 -40.43 1.33 14.82
C PRO A 75 -39.03 1.91 14.56
N SER A 76 -38.19 1.14 13.88
CA SER A 76 -36.95 1.65 13.26
C SER A 76 -37.18 2.12 11.83
N ARG A 77 -36.45 3.15 11.38
CA ARG A 77 -36.41 3.59 9.98
C ARG A 77 -35.02 3.42 9.40
N VAL A 78 -34.95 3.11 8.11
CA VAL A 78 -33.70 3.18 7.36
C VAL A 78 -33.64 4.53 6.68
N VAL A 79 -32.56 5.26 6.90
CA VAL A 79 -32.25 6.56 6.32
C VAL A 79 -31.01 6.40 5.44
N GLU A 80 -31.13 6.81 4.18
CA GLU A 80 -29.98 6.89 3.28
C GLU A 80 -29.21 8.18 3.56
N LEU A 81 -27.88 8.15 3.34
CA LEU A 81 -27.09 9.37 3.41
C LEU A 81 -27.63 10.40 2.40
N PRO A 82 -27.99 11.63 2.85
CA PRO A 82 -28.47 12.68 1.97
C PRO A 82 -27.50 12.98 0.82
N ARG A 83 -28.03 13.21 -0.38
CA ARG A 83 -27.21 13.37 -1.59
C ARG A 83 -26.33 14.61 -1.52
N GLU A 84 -26.79 15.64 -0.82
CA GLU A 84 -26.06 16.86 -0.52
C GLU A 84 -24.81 16.63 0.36
N TRP A 85 -24.76 15.51 1.09
CA TRP A 85 -23.60 15.12 1.90
C TRP A 85 -22.65 14.20 1.11
N THR A 86 -23.08 13.69 -0.05
CA THR A 86 -22.25 12.87 -0.93
C THR A 86 -21.06 13.68 -1.43
N GLY A 87 -19.84 13.15 -1.22
CA GLY A 87 -18.59 13.80 -1.58
C GLY A 87 -17.89 14.51 -0.42
N GLN A 88 -18.57 14.67 0.73
CA GLN A 88 -17.94 15.12 1.96
C GLN A 88 -17.17 13.98 2.63
N ILE A 89 -16.02 14.30 3.22
CA ILE A 89 -15.27 13.35 4.05
C ILE A 89 -15.85 13.40 5.46
N LEU A 90 -16.78 12.48 5.75
CA LEU A 90 -17.47 12.39 7.03
C LEU A 90 -16.61 11.65 8.06
N GLU A 91 -16.51 12.22 9.26
CA GLU A 91 -15.86 11.58 10.41
C GLU A 91 -16.87 10.81 11.27
N ARG A 92 -18.07 11.36 11.42
CA ARG A 92 -19.06 10.89 12.39
C ARG A 92 -20.47 11.26 11.96
N LEU A 93 -21.39 10.33 12.13
CA LEU A 93 -22.82 10.59 12.12
C LEU A 93 -23.34 10.61 13.54
N ALA A 94 -24.37 11.41 13.78
CA ALA A 94 -25.08 11.42 15.05
C ALA A 94 -26.58 11.59 14.84
N ILE A 95 -27.35 11.21 15.85
CA ILE A 95 -28.75 11.59 15.98
C ILE A 95 -28.95 12.41 17.25
N ARG A 96 -29.96 13.28 17.26
CA ARG A 96 -30.34 14.10 18.41
C ARG A 96 -31.86 14.23 18.49
N GLY A 97 -32.42 14.23 19.70
CA GLY A 97 -33.85 14.45 19.90
C GLY A 97 -34.51 13.48 20.89
N ASP A 98 -33.74 12.54 21.42
CA ASP A 98 -34.12 11.66 22.52
C ASP A 98 -33.38 12.08 23.81
N ALA A 99 -33.60 11.37 24.91
CA ALA A 99 -33.02 11.73 26.21
C ALA A 99 -31.67 11.07 26.49
N ALA A 100 -31.29 10.06 25.73
CA ALA A 100 -30.16 9.21 26.04
C ALA A 100 -29.12 9.25 24.91
N GLU A 101 -27.97 9.86 25.17
CA GLU A 101 -26.99 10.14 24.10
C GLU A 101 -26.00 9.00 23.81
N PHE A 102 -26.11 7.84 24.48
CA PHE A 102 -25.04 6.85 24.54
C PHE A 102 -24.85 6.02 23.26
N ASP A 103 -25.90 5.79 22.48
CA ASP A 103 -25.90 5.06 21.20
C ASP A 103 -26.29 5.96 20.01
N ASN A 104 -26.24 7.27 20.22
CA ASN A 104 -26.59 8.29 19.23
C ASN A 104 -25.47 8.62 18.24
N GLN A 105 -24.38 7.85 18.20
CA GLN A 105 -23.20 8.18 17.39
C GLN A 105 -22.69 6.99 16.60
N PHE A 106 -22.36 7.22 15.33
CA PHE A 106 -21.68 6.28 14.46
C PHE A 106 -20.40 6.92 13.92
N HIS A 107 -19.25 6.33 14.22
CA HIS A 107 -17.94 6.84 13.80
C HIS A 107 -17.46 6.08 12.57
N PHE A 108 -16.99 6.80 11.54
CA PHE A 108 -16.33 6.19 10.40
C PHE A 108 -14.87 5.91 10.72
N ALA A 109 -14.40 4.70 10.40
CA ALA A 109 -12.98 4.41 10.41
C ALA A 109 -12.30 5.19 9.27
N GLN A 110 -11.47 6.19 9.60
CA GLN A 110 -10.64 6.85 8.61
C GLN A 110 -9.62 5.85 8.08
N ASN A 111 -9.78 5.44 6.82
CA ASN A 111 -8.75 4.67 6.14
C ASN A 111 -7.58 5.62 5.87
N ARG A 112 -6.63 5.73 6.79
CA ARG A 112 -5.41 6.50 6.54
C ARG A 112 -4.62 5.78 5.45
N GLN A 113 -4.63 6.34 4.25
CA GLN A 113 -3.79 5.83 3.18
C GLN A 113 -2.33 6.02 3.60
N GLN A 114 -1.57 4.92 3.63
CA GLN A 114 -0.13 4.99 3.85
C GLN A 114 0.51 5.45 2.55
N THR A 115 1.29 6.52 2.58
CA THR A 115 2.07 6.96 1.41
C THR A 115 3.37 6.19 1.33
N VAL A 116 3.66 5.61 0.17
CA VAL A 116 4.94 4.97 -0.16
C VAL A 116 5.60 5.75 -1.28
N ARG A 117 6.76 6.35 -0.99
CA ARG A 117 7.55 7.17 -1.91
C ARG A 117 8.57 6.31 -2.65
N ILE A 118 8.51 6.33 -3.98
CA ILE A 118 9.41 5.59 -4.85
C ILE A 118 10.12 6.60 -5.76
N VAL A 119 11.45 6.61 -5.72
CA VAL A 119 12.26 7.48 -6.57
C VAL A 119 12.97 6.64 -7.62
N TYR A 120 12.61 6.84 -8.88
CA TYR A 120 13.32 6.28 -10.03
C TYR A 120 14.48 7.20 -10.44
N ILE A 121 15.67 6.64 -10.58
CA ILE A 121 16.88 7.35 -11.00
C ILE A 121 17.28 6.86 -12.39
N GLY A 122 17.07 7.68 -13.41
CA GLY A 122 17.37 7.35 -14.80
C GLY A 122 16.78 8.35 -15.78
N GLU A 123 17.00 8.12 -17.08
CA GLU A 123 16.58 9.03 -18.16
C GLU A 123 15.29 8.58 -18.87
N ASP A 124 14.71 7.44 -18.46
CA ASP A 124 13.47 6.91 -19.04
C ASP A 124 12.29 7.85 -18.80
N LYS A 125 11.34 7.81 -19.73
CA LYS A 125 10.07 8.52 -19.60
C LYS A 125 8.98 7.57 -19.16
N SER A 126 8.10 8.03 -18.28
CA SER A 126 7.00 7.23 -17.76
C SER A 126 5.94 6.82 -18.79
N ASN A 127 5.97 7.42 -19.99
CA ASN A 127 5.08 7.08 -21.10
C ASN A 127 5.78 6.32 -22.25
N ASP A 128 7.01 5.85 -22.04
CA ASP A 128 7.77 5.07 -23.01
C ASP A 128 7.74 3.59 -22.62
N ALA A 129 7.01 2.77 -23.40
CA ALA A 129 6.84 1.34 -23.14
C ALA A 129 8.12 0.52 -23.33
N GLU A 130 9.18 1.09 -23.89
CA GLU A 130 10.51 0.47 -23.96
C GLU A 130 11.34 0.75 -22.69
N GLY A 131 10.94 1.72 -21.87
CA GLY A 131 11.65 2.13 -20.65
C GLY A 131 11.15 1.42 -19.38
N SER A 132 12.07 1.18 -18.43
CA SER A 132 11.74 0.49 -17.17
C SER A 132 10.78 1.30 -16.31
N LEU A 133 10.84 2.64 -16.37
CA LEU A 133 9.97 3.52 -15.61
C LEU A 133 8.48 3.32 -15.95
N PHE A 134 8.14 3.02 -17.21
CA PHE A 134 6.76 2.75 -17.61
C PHE A 134 6.18 1.54 -16.87
N TYR A 135 6.95 0.45 -16.80
CA TYR A 135 6.54 -0.76 -16.09
C TYR A 135 6.51 -0.56 -14.57
N LEU A 136 7.48 0.17 -14.02
CA LEU A 136 7.51 0.51 -12.60
C LEU A 136 6.25 1.28 -12.19
N ALA A 137 5.93 2.36 -12.91
CA ALA A 137 4.73 3.16 -12.65
C ALA A 137 3.44 2.33 -12.83
N SER A 138 3.42 1.42 -13.80
CA SER A 138 2.27 0.54 -14.06
C SER A 138 2.06 -0.52 -12.98
N ALA A 139 3.12 -0.95 -12.29
CA ALA A 139 3.06 -1.94 -11.20
C ALA A 139 2.49 -1.35 -9.90
N PHE A 140 2.73 -0.06 -9.64
CA PHE A 140 2.32 0.62 -8.42
C PHE A 140 1.03 1.44 -8.61
N GLN A 141 -0.07 0.74 -8.88
CA GLN A 141 -1.39 1.37 -9.01
C GLN A 141 -1.97 1.72 -7.64
N GLN A 142 -2.79 2.79 -7.60
CA GLN A 142 -3.42 3.26 -6.38
C GLN A 142 -4.26 2.16 -5.71
N LEU A 143 -3.98 1.90 -4.44
CA LEU A 143 -4.77 1.00 -3.61
C LEU A 143 -5.64 1.82 -2.65
N SER A 144 -6.74 1.23 -2.18
CA SER A 144 -7.64 1.92 -1.24
C SER A 144 -6.95 2.32 0.08
N THR A 145 -5.88 1.62 0.47
CA THR A 145 -5.13 1.79 1.72
C THR A 145 -3.71 2.33 1.52
N ILE A 146 -3.19 2.36 0.29
CA ILE A 146 -1.80 2.75 -0.01
C ILE A 146 -1.79 3.72 -1.19
N ASP A 147 -1.14 4.86 -0.99
CA ASP A 147 -0.86 5.86 -2.01
C ASP A 147 0.60 5.72 -2.46
N PHE A 148 0.82 5.14 -3.63
CA PHE A 148 2.15 5.04 -4.22
C PHE A 148 2.48 6.32 -4.98
N GLN A 149 3.59 6.97 -4.60
CA GLN A 149 4.09 8.17 -5.26
C GLN A 149 5.40 7.84 -5.97
N VAL A 150 5.37 7.82 -7.30
CA VAL A 150 6.55 7.55 -8.13
C VAL A 150 7.05 8.87 -8.72
N GLU A 151 8.25 9.27 -8.31
CA GLU A 151 8.98 10.42 -8.86
C GLU A 151 10.18 9.93 -9.67
N ALA A 152 10.50 10.59 -10.79
CA ALA A 152 11.67 10.28 -11.60
C ALA A 152 12.68 11.44 -11.54
N VAL A 153 13.95 11.13 -11.30
CA VAL A 153 15.07 12.06 -11.30
C VAL A 153 16.18 11.56 -12.21
N SER A 154 16.89 12.50 -12.86
CA SER A 154 18.06 12.15 -13.67
C SER A 154 19.22 11.71 -12.78
N GLY A 155 19.90 10.63 -13.17
CA GLY A 155 21.15 10.16 -12.52
C GLY A 155 22.31 11.15 -12.62
N LYS A 156 22.17 12.16 -13.49
CA LYS A 156 23.15 13.23 -13.75
C LYS A 156 22.74 14.56 -13.12
N SER A 157 21.63 14.58 -12.38
CA SER A 157 21.14 15.78 -11.73
C SER A 157 22.08 16.18 -10.57
N PRO A 158 22.52 17.45 -10.48
CA PRO A 158 23.30 17.93 -9.35
C PRO A 158 22.43 18.22 -8.10
N GLY A 159 21.12 17.93 -8.16
CA GLY A 159 20.18 18.17 -7.08
C GLY A 159 20.33 17.20 -5.90
N PRO A 160 19.70 17.50 -4.74
CA PRO A 160 19.68 16.58 -3.62
C PRO A 160 18.91 15.30 -3.98
N LEU A 161 19.32 14.17 -3.39
CA LEU A 161 18.56 12.92 -3.45
C LEU A 161 17.23 13.12 -2.71
N PRO A 162 16.06 12.95 -3.37
CA PRO A 162 14.77 13.04 -2.70
C PRO A 162 14.61 11.93 -1.66
N GLU A 163 13.80 12.16 -0.63
CA GLU A 163 13.50 11.13 0.39
C GLU A 163 12.56 10.06 -0.18
N ALA A 164 12.94 8.79 -0.09
CA ALA A 164 12.16 7.67 -0.61
C ALA A 164 12.10 6.49 0.37
N ASP A 165 11.01 5.73 0.29
CA ASP A 165 10.92 4.39 0.91
C ASP A 165 11.63 3.35 0.04
N LEU A 166 11.73 3.60 -1.28
CA LEU A 166 12.45 2.78 -2.25
C LEU A 166 13.11 3.64 -3.33
N TYR A 167 14.42 3.45 -3.54
CA TYR A 167 15.13 3.96 -4.72
C TYR A 167 15.19 2.89 -5.80
N VAL A 168 14.86 3.23 -7.05
CA VAL A 168 15.00 2.33 -8.20
C VAL A 168 16.00 2.95 -9.17
N ILE A 169 17.15 2.32 -9.35
CA ILE A 169 18.24 2.79 -10.21
C ILE A 169 18.10 2.13 -11.57
N GLY A 170 17.68 2.91 -12.56
CA GLY A 170 17.49 2.45 -13.94
C GLY A 170 18.64 2.81 -14.88
N ASP A 171 19.52 3.74 -14.52
CA ASP A 171 20.65 4.15 -15.36
C ASP A 171 21.92 4.38 -14.52
N ALA A 172 23.04 4.71 -15.15
CA ALA A 172 24.26 5.14 -14.48
C ALA A 172 24.03 6.45 -13.71
N VAL A 173 24.67 6.56 -12.56
CA VAL A 173 24.51 7.67 -11.61
C VAL A 173 25.86 8.38 -11.47
N ASP A 174 25.88 9.70 -11.59
CA ASP A 174 27.11 10.48 -11.45
C ASP A 174 27.60 10.50 -9.98
N ASP A 175 28.91 10.64 -9.79
CA ASP A 175 29.60 10.46 -8.50
C ASP A 175 28.93 11.16 -7.30
N PRO A 176 28.50 12.45 -7.37
CA PRO A 176 27.90 13.12 -6.21
C PRO A 176 26.59 12.48 -5.75
N LEU A 177 25.74 12.08 -6.70
CA LEU A 177 24.46 11.44 -6.41
C LEU A 177 24.69 9.98 -5.99
N ALA A 178 25.64 9.29 -6.62
CA ALA A 178 26.01 7.92 -6.25
C ALA A 178 26.56 7.83 -4.81
N GLN A 179 27.35 8.81 -4.39
CA GLN A 179 27.84 8.92 -3.01
C GLN A 179 26.71 9.15 -2.01
N THR A 180 25.79 10.07 -2.33
CA THR A 180 24.64 10.37 -1.47
C THR A 180 23.71 9.16 -1.33
N LEU A 181 23.44 8.46 -2.43
CA LEU A 181 22.64 7.24 -2.42
C LEU A 181 23.30 6.11 -1.63
N GLY A 182 24.63 5.93 -1.76
CA GLY A 182 25.38 4.97 -0.97
C GLY A 182 25.26 5.24 0.54
N GLN A 183 25.37 6.49 0.96
CA GLN A 183 25.19 6.88 2.36
C GLN A 183 23.75 6.64 2.86
N ALA A 184 22.74 6.92 2.02
CA ALA A 184 21.35 6.66 2.36
C ALA A 184 21.09 5.15 2.57
N VAL A 185 21.62 4.32 1.68
CA VAL A 185 21.56 2.86 1.76
C VAL A 185 22.23 2.34 3.02
N GLU A 186 23.46 2.79 3.32
CA GLU A 186 24.14 2.44 4.58
C GLU A 186 23.36 2.88 5.83
N GLY A 187 22.61 3.99 5.71
CA GLY A 187 21.72 4.53 6.73
C GLY A 187 20.37 3.81 6.88
N GLY A 188 20.06 2.80 6.06
CA GLY A 188 18.83 2.02 6.16
C GLY A 188 17.87 2.13 4.97
N ALA A 189 18.17 2.96 3.97
CA ALA A 189 17.33 3.08 2.78
C ALA A 189 17.39 1.82 1.92
N THR A 190 16.28 1.51 1.25
CA THR A 190 16.20 0.36 0.32
C THR A 190 16.44 0.84 -1.12
N ALA A 191 17.28 0.12 -1.85
CA ALA A 191 17.57 0.38 -3.25
C ALA A 191 17.38 -0.89 -4.09
N LEU A 192 16.83 -0.72 -5.29
CA LEU A 192 16.73 -1.74 -6.34
C LEU A 192 17.49 -1.24 -7.56
N MET A 193 18.52 -1.98 -8.01
CA MET A 193 19.27 -1.61 -9.21
C MET A 193 18.89 -2.51 -10.40
N VAL A 194 18.34 -1.90 -11.45
CA VAL A 194 18.14 -2.57 -12.73
C VAL A 194 19.41 -2.37 -13.56
N VAL A 195 20.15 -3.46 -13.79
CA VAL A 195 21.38 -3.42 -14.58
C VAL A 195 21.02 -3.27 -16.05
N GLN A 196 20.98 -2.02 -16.53
CA GLN A 196 20.57 -1.58 -17.86
C GLN A 196 21.72 -1.31 -18.82
N SER A 197 22.96 -1.12 -18.34
CA SER A 197 24.13 -0.90 -19.19
C SER A 197 25.44 -1.29 -18.50
N THR A 198 26.53 -1.30 -19.25
CA THR A 198 27.88 -1.52 -18.69
C THR A 198 28.43 -0.29 -17.97
N ASP A 199 27.88 0.90 -18.24
CA ASP A 199 28.28 2.17 -17.60
C ASP A 199 27.96 2.18 -16.09
N GLN A 200 27.04 1.32 -15.66
CA GLN A 200 26.64 1.13 -14.27
C GLN A 200 27.66 0.34 -13.41
N ALA A 201 28.73 -0.20 -14.01
CA ALA A 201 29.68 -1.07 -13.31
C ALA A 201 30.40 -0.34 -12.16
N ALA A 202 30.74 0.94 -12.35
CA ALA A 202 31.37 1.76 -11.33
C ALA A 202 30.43 2.02 -10.14
N ASN A 203 29.14 2.31 -10.40
CA ASN A 203 28.14 2.48 -9.35
C ASN A 203 27.97 1.20 -8.53
N LEU A 204 27.86 0.06 -9.21
CA LEU A 204 27.71 -1.24 -8.56
C LEU A 204 28.94 -1.58 -7.69
N GLY A 205 30.16 -1.37 -8.21
CA GLY A 205 31.39 -1.54 -7.44
C GLY A 205 31.45 -0.66 -6.19
N GLN A 206 31.09 0.62 -6.33
CA GLN A 206 31.05 1.56 -5.20
C GLN A 206 30.08 1.10 -4.11
N TRP A 207 28.85 0.72 -4.45
CA TRP A 207 27.82 0.35 -3.45
C TRP A 207 28.04 -1.03 -2.83
N LEU A 208 28.65 -1.96 -3.57
CA LEU A 208 29.03 -3.27 -3.05
C LEU A 208 30.37 -3.23 -2.28
N GLY A 209 31.15 -2.17 -2.42
CA GLY A 209 32.50 -2.09 -1.86
C GLY A 209 33.46 -3.06 -2.54
N ALA A 210 33.35 -3.20 -3.85
CA ALA A 210 34.16 -4.11 -4.65
C ALA A 210 34.88 -3.38 -5.78
N ASP A 211 36.17 -3.68 -5.92
CA ASP A 211 37.00 -3.13 -6.99
C ASP A 211 36.86 -3.95 -8.27
N GLY A 212 36.79 -3.26 -9.41
CA GLY A 212 36.85 -3.91 -10.71
C GLY A 212 35.63 -4.76 -11.04
N VAL A 213 34.46 -4.46 -10.49
CA VAL A 213 33.18 -5.05 -10.93
C VAL A 213 33.04 -4.87 -12.44
N VAL A 214 32.69 -5.95 -13.14
CA VAL A 214 32.46 -5.95 -14.59
C VAL A 214 31.04 -6.38 -14.89
N ILE A 215 30.39 -5.63 -15.76
CA ILE A 215 29.10 -5.97 -16.35
C ILE A 215 29.35 -6.40 -17.79
N ARG A 216 28.90 -7.60 -18.15
CA ARG A 216 29.06 -8.14 -19.51
C ARG A 216 27.70 -8.37 -20.16
N ASP A 217 27.51 -7.80 -21.34
CA ASP A 217 26.32 -8.07 -22.16
C ASP A 217 26.41 -9.48 -22.75
N ILE A 218 25.36 -10.27 -22.53
CA ILE A 218 25.19 -11.60 -23.10
C ILE A 218 24.03 -11.57 -24.07
N ALA A 219 24.32 -11.95 -25.32
CA ALA A 219 23.30 -12.32 -26.30
C ALA A 219 23.30 -13.84 -26.42
N SER A 220 22.23 -14.48 -25.95
CA SER A 220 22.08 -15.93 -26.10
C SER A 220 21.54 -16.25 -27.50
N SER A 221 22.06 -17.31 -28.14
CA SER A 221 21.51 -17.81 -29.41
C SER A 221 20.12 -18.41 -29.23
N ASP A 222 19.88 -19.03 -28.06
CA ASP A 222 18.71 -19.86 -27.78
C ASP A 222 18.02 -19.44 -26.48
N TYR A 223 18.11 -18.17 -26.08
CA TYR A 223 17.66 -17.59 -24.78
C TYR A 223 18.33 -18.22 -23.53
N ALA A 224 18.12 -17.62 -22.37
CA ALA A 224 18.44 -18.18 -21.05
C ALA A 224 17.15 -18.33 -20.24
N LEU A 225 17.13 -19.28 -19.32
CA LEU A 225 16.04 -19.51 -18.37
C LEU A 225 16.51 -19.34 -16.93
N LEU A 226 15.59 -19.01 -16.03
CA LEU A 226 15.87 -19.08 -14.59
C LEU A 226 15.84 -20.55 -14.15
N GLU A 227 16.98 -21.05 -13.67
CA GLU A 227 17.11 -22.45 -13.22
C GLU A 227 16.87 -22.59 -11.72
N SER A 228 17.38 -21.63 -10.92
CA SER A 228 17.27 -21.67 -9.47
C SER A 228 16.71 -20.36 -8.94
N LEU A 229 15.77 -20.46 -7.99
CA LEU A 229 15.20 -19.35 -7.25
C LEU A 229 15.17 -19.68 -5.75
N LYS A 230 15.61 -18.73 -4.93
CA LYS A 230 15.61 -18.82 -3.48
C LYS A 230 14.24 -18.39 -2.93
N LEU A 231 13.22 -19.23 -3.16
CA LEU A 231 11.82 -18.90 -2.82
C LEU A 231 11.55 -18.72 -1.32
N ASP A 232 12.45 -19.15 -0.44
CA ASP A 232 12.36 -18.91 1.00
C ASP A 232 12.83 -17.49 1.40
N ASP A 233 13.41 -16.72 0.47
CA ASP A 233 13.70 -15.31 0.69
C ASP A 233 12.40 -14.48 0.72
N PRO A 234 12.23 -13.51 1.65
CA PRO A 234 11.03 -12.70 1.74
C PRO A 234 10.60 -12.04 0.42
N VAL A 235 11.54 -11.58 -0.42
CA VAL A 235 11.22 -10.93 -1.69
C VAL A 235 10.64 -11.90 -2.71
N LEU A 236 11.08 -13.15 -2.68
CA LEU A 236 10.60 -14.18 -3.61
C LEU A 236 9.48 -15.06 -3.01
N SER A 237 9.11 -14.82 -1.76
CA SER A 237 8.12 -15.64 -1.04
C SER A 237 6.74 -15.69 -1.70
N VAL A 238 6.36 -14.65 -2.45
CA VAL A 238 5.12 -14.61 -3.24
C VAL A 238 5.07 -15.68 -4.34
N PHE A 239 6.24 -16.07 -4.86
CA PHE A 239 6.36 -17.08 -5.91
C PHE A 239 6.38 -18.52 -5.38
N ARG A 240 6.24 -18.72 -4.05
CA ARG A 240 6.07 -20.07 -3.47
C ARG A 240 4.71 -20.69 -3.81
N ASP A 241 3.72 -19.87 -4.10
CA ASP A 241 2.43 -20.35 -4.57
C ASP A 241 2.58 -20.96 -5.97
N ALA A 242 2.12 -22.19 -6.14
CA ALA A 242 2.27 -22.95 -7.39
C ALA A 242 1.70 -22.22 -8.62
N ARG A 243 0.78 -21.25 -8.43
CA ARG A 243 0.23 -20.43 -9.51
C ARG A 243 1.24 -19.44 -10.09
N PHE A 244 2.25 -19.07 -9.33
CA PHE A 244 3.26 -18.06 -9.68
C PHE A 244 4.69 -18.63 -9.72
N SER A 245 4.85 -19.93 -9.49
CA SER A 245 6.17 -20.59 -9.40
C SER A 245 6.71 -21.12 -10.72
N ASP A 246 5.96 -21.02 -11.83
CA ASP A 246 6.39 -21.50 -13.14
C ASP A 246 7.03 -20.38 -13.97
N PHE A 247 8.36 -20.38 -14.03
CA PHE A 247 9.17 -19.45 -14.80
C PHE A 247 9.63 -20.02 -16.14
N THR A 248 9.17 -21.23 -16.53
CA THR A 248 9.65 -21.93 -17.74
C THR A 248 9.34 -21.16 -19.03
N ASN A 249 8.34 -20.28 -19.00
CA ASN A 249 7.95 -19.45 -20.15
C ASN A 249 8.67 -18.09 -20.20
N LEU A 250 9.50 -17.77 -19.20
CA LEU A 250 10.22 -16.51 -19.10
C LEU A 250 11.58 -16.64 -19.79
N HIS A 251 11.60 -16.31 -21.08
CA HIS A 251 12.80 -16.40 -21.91
C HIS A 251 13.61 -15.10 -21.87
N PHE A 252 14.92 -15.20 -21.62
CA PHE A 252 15.84 -14.06 -21.62
C PHE A 252 16.76 -14.12 -22.84
N TRP A 253 16.41 -13.37 -23.89
CA TRP A 253 17.24 -13.27 -25.10
C TRP A 253 18.52 -12.45 -24.89
N LYS A 254 18.42 -11.43 -24.04
CA LYS A 254 19.54 -10.59 -23.61
C LYS A 254 19.53 -10.53 -22.10
N HIS A 255 20.68 -10.74 -21.50
CA HIS A 255 20.89 -10.56 -20.08
C HIS A 255 22.30 -10.05 -19.85
N ARG A 256 22.60 -9.69 -18.59
CA ARG A 256 23.92 -9.24 -18.19
C ARG A 256 24.46 -10.14 -17.12
N GLU A 257 25.74 -10.44 -17.25
CA GLU A 257 26.48 -11.16 -16.23
C GLU A 257 27.35 -10.20 -15.45
N LEU A 258 27.35 -10.40 -14.14
CA LEU A 258 28.15 -9.63 -13.19
C LEU A 258 29.37 -10.46 -12.79
N GLN A 259 30.56 -9.86 -12.88
CA GLN A 259 31.83 -10.49 -12.52
C GLN A 259 32.57 -9.62 -11.49
N ASN A 260 33.50 -10.26 -10.76
CA ASN A 260 34.27 -9.64 -9.68
C ASN A 260 33.38 -9.04 -8.58
N LEU A 261 32.26 -9.72 -8.30
CA LEU A 261 31.43 -9.41 -7.14
C LEU A 261 32.16 -9.83 -5.85
N PRO A 262 31.93 -9.13 -4.73
CA PRO A 262 32.48 -9.52 -3.44
C PRO A 262 31.86 -10.85 -2.97
N ASP A 263 32.67 -11.69 -2.31
CA ASP A 263 32.23 -12.97 -1.78
C ASP A 263 31.35 -12.83 -0.52
N GLU A 264 31.54 -11.76 0.25
CA GLU A 264 30.79 -11.46 1.46
C GLU A 264 29.69 -10.42 1.24
N GLY A 265 28.57 -10.57 1.94
CA GLY A 265 27.49 -9.57 1.93
C GLY A 265 26.54 -9.65 0.74
N ILE A 266 26.75 -10.61 -0.18
CA ILE A 266 25.87 -10.90 -1.31
C ILE A 266 25.16 -12.24 -1.12
N ASP A 267 23.87 -12.24 -1.38
CA ASP A 267 23.02 -13.43 -1.44
C ASP A 267 22.45 -13.57 -2.85
N VAL A 268 22.65 -14.72 -3.49
CA VAL A 268 22.15 -14.95 -4.86
C VAL A 268 20.74 -15.50 -4.77
N LEU A 269 19.77 -14.70 -5.22
CA LEU A 269 18.35 -15.05 -5.13
C LEU A 269 17.87 -15.86 -6.32
N ALA A 270 18.45 -15.62 -7.50
CA ALA A 270 18.13 -16.37 -8.69
C ALA A 270 19.36 -16.55 -9.57
N ARG A 271 19.41 -17.66 -10.31
CA ARG A 271 20.45 -17.93 -11.33
C ARG A 271 19.82 -18.29 -12.66
N PHE A 272 20.50 -17.90 -13.71
CA PHE A 272 20.28 -18.47 -15.03
C PHE A 272 20.75 -19.93 -15.08
N ASP A 273 20.26 -20.67 -16.06
CA ASP A 273 20.73 -22.01 -16.46
C ASP A 273 22.21 -22.09 -16.83
N SER A 274 22.84 -20.95 -17.17
CA SER A 274 24.30 -20.83 -17.29
C SER A 274 25.05 -20.90 -15.95
N GLY A 275 24.32 -20.81 -14.83
CA GLY A 275 24.83 -20.68 -13.47
C GLY A 275 25.12 -19.24 -13.04
N ALA A 276 25.08 -18.27 -13.97
CA ALA A 276 25.31 -16.87 -13.66
C ALA A 276 24.20 -16.30 -12.76
N PRO A 277 24.54 -15.45 -11.77
CA PRO A 277 23.52 -14.78 -10.95
C PRO A 277 22.61 -13.90 -11.81
N ALA A 278 21.31 -14.09 -11.68
CA ALA A 278 20.29 -13.27 -12.32
C ALA A 278 19.83 -12.15 -11.37
N TRP A 279 19.55 -12.51 -10.10
CA TRP A 279 19.13 -11.59 -9.05
C TRP A 279 19.99 -11.79 -7.81
N LEU A 280 20.34 -10.68 -7.16
CA LEU A 280 21.22 -10.62 -6.01
C LEU A 280 20.55 -9.78 -4.94
N ALA A 281 20.79 -10.10 -3.67
CA ALA A 281 20.56 -9.19 -2.56
C ALA A 281 21.90 -8.84 -1.95
N ALA A 282 22.14 -7.57 -1.67
CA ALA A 282 23.31 -7.12 -0.92
C ALA A 282 22.84 -6.44 0.37
N ARG A 283 23.36 -6.87 1.53
CA ARG A 283 23.03 -6.21 2.80
C ARG A 283 24.11 -5.20 3.17
N ARG A 284 23.73 -3.93 3.30
CA ARG A 284 24.64 -2.83 3.64
C ARG A 284 24.08 -2.11 4.87
N GLY A 285 24.85 -2.07 5.95
CA GLY A 285 24.36 -1.53 7.23
C GLY A 285 23.13 -2.28 7.74
N THR A 286 22.05 -1.55 8.05
CA THR A 286 20.76 -2.12 8.46
C THR A 286 19.79 -2.38 7.30
N ALA A 287 20.17 -2.08 6.06
CA ALA A 287 19.32 -2.18 4.88
C ALA A 287 19.56 -3.47 4.06
N VAL A 288 18.57 -3.80 3.22
CA VAL A 288 18.70 -4.79 2.14
C VAL A 288 18.62 -4.06 0.80
N CYS A 289 19.65 -4.19 -0.02
CA CYS A 289 19.64 -3.81 -1.43
C CYS A 289 19.30 -5.03 -2.28
N TRP A 290 18.58 -4.81 -3.37
CA TRP A 290 18.15 -5.84 -4.32
C TRP A 290 18.60 -5.48 -5.74
#